data_AF-A0A2D7J9L9-F1
#
_entry.id   AF-A0A2D7J9L9-F1
#
_cell.length_a   1.000
_cell.length_b   1.000
_cell.length_c   1.000
_cell.angle_alpha   90.00
_cell.angle_beta   90.00
_cell.angle_gamma   90.00
#
_symmetry.space_group_name_H-M   'P 1'
#
loop_
_entity.id
_entity.type
_entity.pdbx_description
1 polymer ?
#
loop_
_entity_poly.entity_id
_entity_poly.type
_entity_poly.pdbx_seq_one_letter_code
_entity_poly.pdbx_strand_id
1 'polypeptide(L)'
;MTHHIAKETIEAVEMLLIQNDHRGMSRIRQALNPGYLGRAAELLRTKRGTAYIATGFPVAGSFETDGPAGAMALYRLCERNHLRPTILSDPAVTHCLSPTYRTMELATGTTEHIRQSVQDLYQSTPPALLISIERPDAAMDGKYYNMSGTDITPECTPAEPYFELAACPTIAIGDGGNELGMGKAAEALSALDIHPAMSICDELLVADVSNWAAYAICALAYAQSGAIPDLGADIRNDLAFLVESGAVDGVTGKPTATEDGFAEGAGNVLIDHIITLLYQECTL
;
A
#
# COMPACT_ATOMS: atom_id res chain seq x y z
N MET A 1 11.78 24.30 7.10
CA MET A 1 11.95 23.79 8.47
C MET A 1 11.18 22.48 8.52
N THR A 2 11.77 21.41 9.03
CA THR A 2 11.06 20.12 9.18
C THR A 2 10.48 20.09 10.59
N HIS A 3 9.16 19.93 10.70
CA HIS A 3 8.50 19.76 11.99
C HIS A 3 8.71 18.32 12.48
N HIS A 4 9.06 18.18 13.76
CA HIS A 4 9.09 16.89 14.42
C HIS A 4 7.69 16.59 14.93
N ILE A 5 7.17 15.41 14.59
CA ILE A 5 5.90 14.89 15.12
C ILE A 5 6.25 13.86 16.18
N ALA A 6 5.68 13.99 17.36
CA ALA A 6 5.92 13.12 18.50
C ALA A 6 5.50 11.68 18.19
N LYS A 7 6.20 10.75 18.83
CA LYS A 7 5.95 9.32 18.65
C LYS A 7 4.51 8.97 19.07
N GLU A 8 4.01 9.57 20.13
CA GLU A 8 2.67 9.36 20.67
C GLU A 8 1.58 9.74 19.67
N THR A 9 1.77 10.83 18.91
CA THR A 9 0.85 11.25 17.86
C THR A 9 0.87 10.28 16.68
N ILE A 10 2.05 9.80 16.29
CA ILE A 10 2.18 8.77 15.23
C ILE A 10 1.45 7.49 15.66
N GLU A 11 1.63 7.05 16.91
CA GLU A 11 0.94 5.88 17.44
C GLU A 11 -0.59 6.10 17.52
N ALA A 12 -1.05 7.32 17.78
CA ALA A 12 -2.47 7.66 17.74
C ALA A 12 -3.05 7.58 16.32
N VAL A 13 -2.29 8.02 15.30
CA VAL A 13 -2.68 7.83 13.89
C VAL A 13 -2.73 6.34 13.55
N GLU A 14 -1.75 5.54 13.97
CA GLU A 14 -1.76 4.09 13.79
C GLU A 14 -2.98 3.42 14.42
N MET A 15 -3.48 3.91 15.56
CA MET A 15 -4.71 3.42 16.17
C MET A 15 -5.97 3.84 15.40
N LEU A 16 -6.03 5.06 14.86
CA LEU A 16 -7.15 5.52 14.05
C LEU A 16 -7.31 4.70 12.77
N LEU A 17 -6.20 4.27 12.17
CA LEU A 17 -6.18 3.48 10.93
C LEU A 17 -6.83 2.11 11.07
N ILE A 18 -6.89 1.52 12.27
CA ILE A 18 -7.43 0.18 12.54
C ILE A 18 -8.69 0.21 13.41
N GLN A 19 -9.37 1.36 13.48
CA GLN A 19 -10.46 1.58 14.43
C GLN A 19 -11.71 0.73 14.16
N ASN A 20 -11.98 0.37 12.90
CA ASN A 20 -13.11 -0.48 12.54
C ASN A 20 -12.81 -1.95 12.80
N ASP A 21 -11.54 -2.36 12.70
CA ASP A 21 -10.98 -3.67 13.02
C ASP A 21 -11.72 -4.85 12.36
N HIS A 22 -12.25 -4.62 11.16
CA HIS A 22 -13.17 -5.56 10.53
C HIS A 22 -12.47 -6.83 9.99
N ARG A 23 -11.14 -6.76 9.78
CA ARG A 23 -10.25 -7.88 9.39
C ARG A 23 -9.27 -8.28 10.50
N GLY A 24 -9.39 -7.74 11.72
CA GLY A 24 -8.53 -8.08 12.86
C GLY A 24 -7.16 -7.38 12.87
N MET A 25 -7.02 -6.27 12.15
CA MET A 25 -5.77 -5.51 12.05
C MET A 25 -5.31 -4.90 13.39
N SER A 26 -6.20 -4.73 14.38
CA SER A 26 -5.83 -4.32 15.73
C SER A 26 -4.85 -5.30 16.39
N ARG A 27 -5.05 -6.61 16.18
CA ARG A 27 -4.15 -7.66 16.66
C ARG A 27 -2.80 -7.60 15.96
N ILE A 28 -2.82 -7.38 14.65
CA ILE A 28 -1.60 -7.30 13.85
C ILE A 28 -0.79 -6.08 14.27
N ARG A 29 -1.43 -4.92 14.42
CA ARG A 29 -0.82 -3.69 14.95
C ARG A 29 -0.15 -3.91 16.31
N GLN A 30 -0.77 -4.68 17.22
CA GLN A 30 -0.18 -4.98 18.54
C GLN A 30 1.09 -5.85 18.48
N ALA A 31 1.23 -6.66 17.43
CA ALA A 31 2.42 -7.48 17.21
C ALA A 31 3.56 -6.69 16.54
N LEU A 32 3.27 -5.54 15.94
CA LEU A 32 4.27 -4.68 15.28
C LEU A 32 4.93 -3.71 16.26
N ASN A 33 6.17 -3.32 15.96
CA ASN A 33 6.85 -2.27 16.70
C ASN A 33 6.18 -0.91 16.40
N PRO A 34 5.59 -0.21 17.41
CA PRO A 34 4.86 1.03 17.20
C PRO A 34 5.70 2.14 16.55
N GLY A 35 5.04 3.05 15.84
CA GLY A 35 5.71 4.11 15.08
C GLY A 35 6.20 3.67 13.69
N TYR A 36 5.67 2.56 13.16
CA TYR A 36 5.97 2.09 11.80
C TYR A 36 5.57 3.12 10.74
N LEU A 37 4.51 3.90 10.97
CA LEU A 37 4.07 4.93 10.03
C LEU A 37 5.11 6.07 9.95
N GLY A 38 5.70 6.44 11.09
CA GLY A 38 6.79 7.40 11.17
C GLY A 38 8.07 6.93 10.48
N ARG A 39 8.43 5.65 10.66
CA ARG A 39 9.61 5.06 10.00
C ARG A 39 9.43 4.97 8.48
N ALA A 40 8.24 4.58 8.00
CA ALA A 40 7.92 4.61 6.57
C ALA A 40 7.97 6.02 5.97
N ALA A 41 7.40 7.02 6.65
CA ALA A 41 7.47 8.41 6.22
C ALA A 41 8.93 8.92 6.15
N GLU A 42 9.78 8.54 7.11
CA GLU A 42 11.20 8.90 7.10
C GLU A 42 11.96 8.27 5.93
N LEU A 43 11.68 7.01 5.59
CA LEU A 43 12.25 6.36 4.40
C LEU A 43 11.86 7.12 3.12
N LEU A 44 10.57 7.44 2.95
CA LEU A 44 10.07 8.22 1.82
C LEU A 44 10.69 9.63 1.74
N ARG A 45 10.99 10.23 2.88
CA ARG A 45 11.59 11.58 2.97
C ARG A 45 13.09 11.59 2.68
N THR A 46 13.82 10.54 3.06
CA THR A 46 15.29 10.51 3.06
C THR A 46 15.90 9.78 1.87
N LYS A 47 15.22 8.78 1.30
CA LYS A 47 15.73 8.02 0.15
C LYS A 47 15.70 8.87 -1.13
N ARG A 48 16.64 8.60 -2.03
CA ARG A 48 16.79 9.27 -3.32
C ARG A 48 17.09 8.22 -4.38
N GLY A 49 16.58 8.42 -5.59
CA GLY A 49 16.71 7.46 -6.69
C GLY A 49 15.39 6.82 -7.09
N THR A 50 15.43 5.62 -7.67
CA THR A 50 14.23 4.92 -8.15
C THR A 50 13.43 4.36 -6.98
N ALA A 51 12.12 4.57 -6.98
CA ALA A 51 11.19 3.85 -6.11
C ALA A 51 10.30 2.96 -6.96
N TYR A 52 10.03 1.74 -6.51
CA TYR A 52 9.03 0.88 -7.14
C TYR A 52 7.84 0.74 -6.18
N ILE A 53 6.62 0.82 -6.72
CA ILE A 53 5.38 0.69 -5.95
C ILE A 53 4.57 -0.46 -6.57
N ALA A 54 4.60 -1.63 -5.94
CA ALA A 54 3.80 -2.78 -6.32
C ALA A 54 2.39 -2.66 -5.75
N THR A 55 1.36 -2.85 -6.58
CA THR A 55 -0.04 -2.76 -6.15
C THR A 55 -0.98 -3.53 -7.05
N GLY A 56 -2.23 -3.68 -6.61
CA GLY A 56 -3.35 -4.21 -7.37
C GLY A 56 -3.73 -5.59 -6.86
N PHE A 57 -5.03 -5.78 -6.68
CA PHE A 57 -5.64 -7.03 -6.25
C PHE A 57 -6.76 -7.41 -7.24
N PRO A 58 -6.78 -8.64 -7.79
CA PRO A 58 -7.79 -9.02 -8.77
C PRO A 58 -9.16 -9.28 -8.12
N VAL A 59 -10.20 -8.59 -8.60
CA VAL A 59 -11.58 -8.73 -8.12
C VAL A 59 -12.56 -8.68 -9.29
N ALA A 60 -13.53 -9.58 -9.29
CA ALA A 60 -14.65 -9.62 -10.25
C ALA A 60 -14.24 -9.57 -11.75
N GLY A 61 -13.08 -10.16 -12.10
CA GLY A 61 -12.55 -10.14 -13.47
C GLY A 61 -11.90 -8.80 -13.88
N SER A 62 -11.68 -7.92 -12.90
CA SER A 62 -10.97 -6.64 -13.00
C SER A 62 -9.97 -6.55 -11.84
N PHE A 63 -9.73 -5.33 -11.33
CA PHE A 63 -8.95 -5.03 -10.14
C PHE A 63 -9.76 -4.13 -9.20
N GLU A 64 -9.41 -4.13 -7.92
CA GLU A 64 -10.12 -3.32 -6.93
C GLU A 64 -9.59 -1.88 -6.78
N THR A 65 -10.35 -1.03 -6.10
CA THR A 65 -10.00 0.35 -5.79
C THR A 65 -8.97 0.47 -4.65
N ASP A 66 -8.95 -0.48 -3.72
CA ASP A 66 -7.91 -0.54 -2.69
C ASP A 66 -6.57 -1.01 -3.26
N GLY A 67 -5.50 -0.34 -2.87
CA GLY A 67 -4.19 -0.44 -3.52
C GLY A 67 -3.91 0.68 -4.52
N PRO A 68 -4.51 0.66 -5.72
CA PRO A 68 -4.17 1.61 -6.77
C PRO A 68 -4.34 3.08 -6.37
N ALA A 69 -5.40 3.44 -5.63
CA ALA A 69 -5.60 4.84 -5.24
C ALA A 69 -4.53 5.32 -4.23
N GLY A 70 -4.16 4.47 -3.28
CA GLY A 70 -3.06 4.72 -2.35
C GLY A 70 -1.70 4.75 -3.05
N ALA A 71 -1.48 3.87 -4.05
CA ALA A 71 -0.28 3.87 -4.88
C ALA A 71 -0.13 5.18 -5.68
N MET A 72 -1.23 5.73 -6.22
CA MET A 72 -1.25 7.05 -6.88
C MET A 72 -0.84 8.16 -5.91
N ALA A 73 -1.36 8.16 -4.68
CA ALA A 73 -0.97 9.13 -3.64
C ALA A 73 0.52 8.98 -3.24
N LEU A 74 1.00 7.75 -3.04
CA LEU A 74 2.40 7.46 -2.72
C LEU A 74 3.34 7.85 -3.87
N TYR A 75 2.91 7.66 -5.12
CA TYR A 75 3.65 8.11 -6.30
C TYR A 75 3.86 9.63 -6.27
N ARG A 76 2.78 10.40 -6.05
CA ARG A 76 2.86 11.87 -5.96
C ARG A 76 3.77 12.31 -4.81
N LEU A 77 3.69 11.63 -3.66
CA LEU A 77 4.58 11.88 -2.52
C LEU A 77 6.05 11.56 -2.85
N CYS A 78 6.32 10.46 -3.54
CA CYS A 78 7.67 10.09 -3.97
C CYS A 78 8.27 11.17 -4.88
N GLU A 79 7.52 11.64 -5.89
CA GLU A 79 8.00 12.72 -6.77
C GLU A 79 8.25 14.02 -6.00
N ARG A 80 7.35 14.38 -5.07
CA ARG A 80 7.54 15.53 -4.17
C ARG A 80 8.83 15.40 -3.35
N ASN A 81 9.19 14.21 -2.92
CA ASN A 81 10.40 13.91 -2.15
C ASN A 81 11.63 13.57 -3.01
N HIS A 82 11.57 13.84 -4.33
CA HIS A 82 12.65 13.64 -5.29
C HIS A 82 13.09 12.17 -5.48
N LEU A 83 12.19 11.23 -5.18
CA LEU A 83 12.26 9.87 -5.70
C LEU A 83 11.72 9.85 -7.13
N ARG A 84 12.12 8.85 -7.91
CA ARG A 84 11.58 8.57 -9.24
C ARG A 84 10.73 7.30 -9.17
N PRO A 85 9.44 7.41 -8.82
CA PRO A 85 8.56 6.26 -8.69
C PRO A 85 8.21 5.64 -10.05
N THR A 86 8.02 4.32 -10.03
CA THR A 86 7.41 3.50 -11.09
C THR A 86 6.43 2.53 -10.43
N ILE A 87 5.19 2.48 -10.90
CA ILE A 87 4.17 1.54 -10.41
C ILE A 87 4.36 0.19 -11.11
N LEU A 88 4.48 -0.88 -10.32
CA LEU A 88 4.56 -2.27 -10.76
C LEU A 88 3.19 -2.93 -10.54
N SER A 89 2.58 -3.47 -11.59
CA SER A 89 1.27 -4.12 -11.45
C SER A 89 0.94 -5.07 -12.61
N ASP A 90 -0.24 -5.68 -12.56
CA ASP A 90 -0.82 -6.46 -13.66
C ASP A 90 -1.25 -5.55 -14.83
N PRO A 91 -1.42 -6.09 -16.06
CA PRO A 91 -1.73 -5.32 -17.26
C PRO A 91 -2.94 -4.39 -17.15
N ALA A 92 -3.99 -4.78 -16.41
CA ALA A 92 -5.19 -3.95 -16.28
C ALA A 92 -4.91 -2.63 -15.55
N VAL A 93 -4.16 -2.69 -14.45
CA VAL A 93 -3.77 -1.52 -13.65
C VAL A 93 -2.73 -0.70 -14.40
N THR A 94 -1.71 -1.33 -15.00
CA THR A 94 -0.68 -0.59 -15.75
C THR A 94 -1.26 0.12 -16.96
N HIS A 95 -2.20 -0.50 -17.68
CA HIS A 95 -2.91 0.11 -18.80
C HIS A 95 -3.69 1.35 -18.34
N CYS A 96 -4.47 1.23 -17.26
CA CYS A 96 -5.22 2.33 -16.66
C CYS A 96 -4.30 3.50 -16.25
N LEU A 97 -3.18 3.22 -15.59
CA LEU A 97 -2.34 4.26 -14.97
C LEU A 97 -1.26 4.85 -15.92
N SER A 98 -0.86 4.11 -16.97
CA SER A 98 0.22 4.54 -17.90
C SER A 98 0.05 5.91 -18.58
N PRO A 99 -1.17 6.46 -18.81
CA PRO A 99 -1.30 7.79 -19.39
C PRO A 99 -0.78 8.92 -18.48
N THR A 100 -0.70 8.69 -17.17
CA THR A 100 -0.34 9.71 -16.17
C THR A 100 0.90 9.32 -15.37
N TYR A 101 1.12 8.03 -15.13
CA TYR A 101 2.17 7.52 -14.25
C TYR A 101 3.19 6.70 -15.02
N ARG A 102 4.44 6.68 -14.53
CA ARG A 102 5.40 5.66 -14.96
C ARG A 102 4.93 4.31 -14.42
N THR A 103 4.60 3.40 -15.32
CA THR A 103 4.18 2.03 -14.99
C THR A 103 5.11 1.02 -15.64
N MET A 104 5.16 -0.17 -15.07
CA MET A 104 5.83 -1.35 -15.63
C MET A 104 5.03 -2.58 -15.21
N GLU A 105 4.77 -3.48 -16.15
CA GLU A 105 4.12 -4.75 -15.83
C GLU A 105 5.05 -5.64 -15.00
N LEU A 106 4.46 -6.38 -14.07
CA LEU A 106 5.17 -7.44 -13.35
C LEU A 106 5.60 -8.53 -14.32
N ALA A 107 6.80 -9.10 -14.12
CA ALA A 107 7.30 -10.16 -14.96
C ALA A 107 6.46 -11.44 -14.80
N THR A 108 6.10 -12.07 -15.93
CA THR A 108 5.31 -13.30 -15.98
C THR A 108 6.14 -14.47 -16.53
N GLY A 109 5.82 -15.70 -16.16
CA GLY A 109 6.46 -16.90 -16.73
C GLY A 109 6.85 -17.90 -15.64
N THR A 110 7.92 -18.66 -15.88
CA THR A 110 8.48 -19.54 -14.85
C THR A 110 9.12 -18.72 -13.73
N THR A 111 9.17 -19.28 -12.52
CA THR A 111 9.83 -18.64 -11.36
C THR A 111 11.26 -18.19 -11.68
N GLU A 112 12.03 -19.00 -12.39
CA GLU A 112 13.40 -18.66 -12.80
C GLU A 112 13.43 -17.45 -13.75
N HIS A 113 12.50 -17.39 -14.70
CA HIS A 113 12.42 -16.28 -15.64
C HIS A 113 12.05 -14.97 -14.93
N ILE A 114 11.05 -15.01 -14.04
CA ILE A 114 10.62 -13.84 -13.25
C ILE A 114 11.81 -13.33 -12.43
N ARG A 115 12.52 -14.23 -11.72
CA ARG A 115 13.70 -13.88 -10.93
C ARG A 115 14.81 -13.25 -11.76
N GLN A 116 15.10 -13.81 -12.94
CA GLN A 116 16.09 -13.22 -13.85
C GLN A 116 15.66 -11.83 -14.34
N SER A 117 14.39 -11.64 -14.72
CA SER A 117 13.87 -10.33 -15.13
C SER A 117 13.98 -9.27 -14.02
N VAL A 118 13.72 -9.64 -12.77
CA VAL A 118 13.91 -8.75 -11.61
C VAL A 118 15.39 -8.41 -11.42
N GLN A 119 16.29 -9.40 -11.53
CA GLN A 119 17.73 -9.15 -11.44
C GLN A 119 18.22 -8.19 -12.54
N ASP A 120 17.78 -8.38 -13.78
CA ASP A 120 18.13 -7.52 -14.91
C ASP A 120 17.59 -6.09 -14.71
N LEU A 121 16.36 -5.97 -14.18
CA LEU A 121 15.78 -4.67 -13.80
C LEU A 121 16.63 -3.98 -12.73
N TYR A 122 17.06 -4.69 -11.70
CA TYR A 122 17.83 -4.10 -10.60
C TYR A 122 19.28 -3.81 -10.97
N GLN A 123 19.86 -4.55 -11.92
CA GLN A 123 21.17 -4.23 -12.48
C GLN A 123 21.12 -2.95 -13.34
N SER A 124 20.07 -2.78 -14.14
CA SER A 124 19.91 -1.62 -15.01
C SER A 124 19.41 -0.37 -14.29
N THR A 125 18.45 -0.55 -13.36
CA THR A 125 17.79 0.51 -12.61
C THR A 125 17.59 0.05 -11.16
N PRO A 126 18.65 0.12 -10.32
CA PRO A 126 18.60 -0.34 -8.94
C PRO A 126 17.58 0.48 -8.12
N PRO A 127 16.77 -0.17 -7.27
CA PRO A 127 15.84 0.52 -6.39
C PRO A 127 16.55 1.16 -5.20
N ALA A 128 16.06 2.33 -4.80
CA ALA A 128 16.40 2.97 -3.54
C ALA A 128 15.35 2.72 -2.44
N LEU A 129 14.13 2.37 -2.86
CA LEU A 129 12.98 2.04 -2.01
C LEU A 129 12.02 1.15 -2.81
N LEU A 130 11.44 0.15 -2.15
CA LEU A 130 10.38 -0.67 -2.70
C LEU A 130 9.17 -0.61 -1.76
N ILE A 131 7.98 -0.43 -2.34
CA ILE A 131 6.73 -0.30 -1.60
C ILE A 131 5.74 -1.30 -2.17
N SER A 132 5.03 -2.01 -1.31
CA SER A 132 3.87 -2.83 -1.65
C SER A 132 2.64 -2.21 -0.99
N ILE A 133 1.53 -2.14 -1.72
CA ILE A 133 0.23 -1.74 -1.18
C ILE A 133 -0.86 -2.57 -1.84
N GLU A 134 -1.58 -3.34 -1.05
CA GLU A 134 -2.68 -4.21 -1.51
C GLU A 134 -2.25 -5.08 -2.70
N ARG A 135 -1.16 -5.84 -2.50
CA ARG A 135 -0.62 -6.76 -3.49
C ARG A 135 -0.71 -8.18 -2.95
N PRO A 136 -1.39 -9.13 -3.62
CA PRO A 136 -1.44 -10.52 -3.20
C PRO A 136 -0.04 -11.14 -3.06
N ASP A 137 0.12 -12.03 -2.08
CA ASP A 137 1.32 -12.82 -1.86
C ASP A 137 0.97 -14.29 -1.64
N ALA A 138 1.84 -15.17 -2.11
CA ALA A 138 1.62 -16.60 -2.01
C ALA A 138 1.59 -17.06 -0.54
N ALA A 139 0.61 -17.88 -0.21
CA ALA A 139 0.57 -18.64 1.03
C ALA A 139 1.60 -19.78 1.01
N MET A 140 1.71 -20.50 2.13
CA MET A 140 2.68 -21.60 2.32
C MET A 140 2.62 -22.69 1.23
N ASP A 141 1.46 -22.92 0.63
CA ASP A 141 1.26 -23.91 -0.44
C ASP A 141 1.57 -23.38 -1.85
N GLY A 142 2.05 -22.13 -1.96
CA GLY A 142 2.43 -21.48 -3.21
C GLY A 142 1.27 -20.89 -3.99
N LYS A 143 0.08 -20.78 -3.38
CA LYS A 143 -1.13 -20.24 -4.01
C LYS A 143 -1.51 -18.88 -3.42
N TYR A 144 -2.28 -18.12 -4.19
CA TYR A 144 -2.83 -16.83 -3.79
C TYR A 144 -4.30 -17.02 -3.41
N TYR A 145 -4.71 -16.38 -2.31
CA TYR A 145 -6.08 -16.48 -1.81
C TYR A 145 -6.64 -15.09 -1.54
N ASN A 146 -7.93 -14.91 -1.80
CA ASN A 146 -8.65 -13.73 -1.30
C ASN A 146 -9.15 -13.95 0.14
N MET A 147 -9.76 -12.94 0.75
CA MET A 147 -10.28 -13.00 2.13
C MET A 147 -11.38 -14.06 2.36
N SER A 148 -12.00 -14.60 1.30
CA SER A 148 -12.95 -15.72 1.40
C SER A 148 -12.29 -17.10 1.34
N GLY A 149 -10.97 -17.17 1.19
CA GLY A 149 -10.21 -18.41 0.98
C GLY A 149 -10.34 -18.98 -0.44
N THR A 150 -10.82 -18.18 -1.39
CA THR A 150 -10.87 -18.59 -2.81
C THR A 150 -9.49 -18.47 -3.43
N ASP A 151 -9.04 -19.53 -4.11
CA ASP A 151 -7.79 -19.55 -4.89
C ASP A 151 -7.91 -18.60 -6.09
N ILE A 152 -7.09 -17.56 -6.09
CA ILE A 152 -6.99 -16.52 -7.13
C ILE A 152 -5.63 -16.57 -7.86
N THR A 153 -4.92 -17.69 -7.75
CA THR A 153 -3.62 -17.88 -8.41
C THR A 153 -3.65 -17.62 -9.92
N PRO A 154 -4.68 -18.05 -10.68
CA PRO A 154 -4.74 -17.76 -12.12
C PRO A 154 -4.80 -16.27 -12.48
N GLU A 155 -5.26 -15.42 -11.55
CA GLU A 155 -5.45 -13.98 -11.74
C GLU A 155 -4.27 -13.14 -11.22
N CYS A 156 -3.33 -13.74 -10.50
CA CYS A 156 -2.22 -13.03 -9.85
C CYS A 156 -0.90 -13.19 -10.62
N THR A 157 -0.18 -12.08 -10.79
CA THR A 157 1.24 -12.11 -11.18
C THR A 157 2.16 -12.05 -9.96
N PRO A 158 3.17 -12.93 -9.81
CA PRO A 158 4.07 -12.92 -8.67
C PRO A 158 4.84 -11.60 -8.50
N ALA A 159 4.81 -11.03 -7.30
CA ALA A 159 5.54 -9.82 -6.92
C ALA A 159 6.62 -10.08 -5.84
N GLU A 160 6.60 -11.25 -5.22
CA GLU A 160 7.52 -11.73 -4.19
C GLU A 160 8.99 -11.62 -4.61
N PRO A 161 9.39 -12.00 -5.84
CA PRO A 161 10.78 -11.91 -6.24
C PRO A 161 11.35 -10.49 -6.22
N TYR A 162 10.51 -9.46 -6.37
CA TYR A 162 10.93 -8.06 -6.27
C TYR A 162 11.36 -7.74 -4.83
N PHE A 163 10.59 -8.17 -3.83
CA PHE A 163 10.94 -7.99 -2.42
C PHE A 163 12.12 -8.87 -2.01
N GLU A 164 12.14 -10.14 -2.42
CA GLU A 164 13.19 -11.10 -2.05
C GLU A 164 14.58 -10.67 -2.57
N LEU A 165 14.64 -10.07 -3.76
CA LEU A 165 15.88 -9.65 -4.41
C LEU A 165 16.28 -8.20 -4.12
N ALA A 166 15.44 -7.43 -3.40
CA ALA A 166 15.72 -6.03 -3.14
C ALA A 166 16.91 -5.85 -2.18
N ALA A 167 17.89 -5.07 -2.60
CA ALA A 167 19.00 -4.61 -1.74
C ALA A 167 18.76 -3.19 -1.19
N CYS A 168 17.49 -2.84 -0.97
CA CYS A 168 17.04 -1.55 -0.44
C CYS A 168 15.93 -1.75 0.59
N PRO A 169 15.60 -0.73 1.40
CA PRO A 169 14.48 -0.84 2.31
C PRO A 169 13.15 -1.13 1.60
N THR A 170 12.31 -1.88 2.28
CA THR A 170 11.00 -2.33 1.82
C THR A 170 9.89 -1.85 2.76
N ILE A 171 8.82 -1.29 2.20
CA ILE A 171 7.60 -0.93 2.93
C ILE A 171 6.47 -1.80 2.38
N ALA A 172 5.67 -2.38 3.24
CA ALA A 172 4.43 -3.06 2.85
C ALA A 172 3.24 -2.44 3.56
N ILE A 173 2.10 -2.43 2.87
CA ILE A 173 0.82 -1.97 3.37
C ILE A 173 -0.22 -3.04 3.01
N GLY A 174 -0.94 -3.52 4.01
CA GLY A 174 -2.01 -4.53 3.87
C GLY A 174 -3.06 -4.36 4.96
N ASP A 175 -4.22 -4.96 4.75
CA ASP A 175 -5.38 -4.85 5.65
C ASP A 175 -6.05 -6.22 5.96
N GLY A 176 -5.64 -7.29 5.27
CA GLY A 176 -6.27 -8.61 5.30
C GLY A 176 -5.36 -9.74 5.77
N GLY A 177 -4.06 -9.65 5.54
CA GLY A 177 -3.05 -10.64 5.95
C GLY A 177 -2.56 -11.57 4.84
N ASN A 178 -3.14 -11.47 3.64
CA ASN A 178 -2.82 -12.22 2.42
C ASN A 178 -1.99 -11.39 1.42
N GLU A 179 -1.51 -10.23 1.84
CA GLU A 179 -0.76 -9.28 1.02
C GLU A 179 0.75 -9.33 1.29
N LEU A 180 1.50 -8.97 0.26
CA LEU A 180 2.96 -8.97 0.22
C LEU A 180 3.54 -8.13 1.35
N GLY A 181 4.27 -8.80 2.24
CA GLY A 181 4.93 -8.21 3.41
C GLY A 181 4.24 -8.53 4.73
N MET A 182 2.99 -9.03 4.70
CA MET A 182 2.23 -9.42 5.90
C MET A 182 2.86 -10.60 6.64
N GLY A 183 3.71 -11.41 6.00
CA GLY A 183 4.50 -12.46 6.64
C GLY A 183 5.36 -11.96 7.80
N LYS A 184 5.65 -10.65 7.87
CA LYS A 184 6.31 -10.02 9.05
C LYS A 184 5.54 -10.25 10.35
N ALA A 185 4.22 -10.41 10.27
CA ALA A 185 3.33 -10.65 11.40
C ALA A 185 2.77 -12.09 11.43
N ALA A 186 3.48 -13.07 10.84
CA ALA A 186 3.02 -14.44 10.68
C ALA A 186 2.44 -15.09 11.96
N GLU A 187 3.06 -14.86 13.13
CA GLU A 187 2.56 -15.38 14.40
C GLU A 187 1.17 -14.81 14.74
N ALA A 188 0.98 -13.50 14.59
CA ALA A 188 -0.28 -12.84 14.88
C ALA A 188 -1.37 -13.21 13.86
N LEU A 189 -0.99 -13.38 12.59
CA LEU A 189 -1.87 -13.81 11.50
C LEU A 189 -2.37 -15.25 11.66
N SER A 190 -1.60 -16.13 12.30
CA SER A 190 -2.03 -17.52 12.56
C SER A 190 -3.30 -17.65 13.41
N ALA A 191 -3.71 -16.56 14.07
CA ALA A 191 -4.95 -16.49 14.84
C ALA A 191 -6.17 -16.04 14.01
N LEU A 192 -5.98 -15.66 12.74
CA LEU A 192 -7.04 -15.25 11.83
C LEU A 192 -7.44 -16.43 10.93
N ASP A 193 -8.71 -16.46 10.51
CA ASP A 193 -9.24 -17.50 9.62
C ASP A 193 -8.97 -17.13 8.14
N ILE A 194 -7.68 -17.12 7.77
CA ILE A 194 -7.18 -16.74 6.44
C ILE A 194 -6.05 -17.67 6.00
N HIS A 195 -5.66 -17.55 4.73
CA HIS A 195 -4.39 -18.08 4.22
C HIS A 195 -3.35 -16.94 4.25
N PRO A 196 -2.41 -16.94 5.23
CA PRO A 196 -1.51 -15.81 5.40
C PRO A 196 -0.42 -15.80 4.31
N ALA A 197 -0.08 -14.58 3.90
CA ALA A 197 1.09 -14.27 3.08
C ALA A 197 2.40 -14.63 3.80
N MET A 198 3.42 -14.98 3.02
CA MET A 198 4.69 -15.52 3.51
C MET A 198 5.84 -14.52 3.49
N SER A 199 5.81 -13.57 2.55
CA SER A 199 6.87 -12.60 2.33
C SER A 199 6.92 -11.58 3.47
N ILE A 200 8.14 -11.17 3.85
CA ILE A 200 8.40 -10.18 4.90
C ILE A 200 8.85 -8.83 4.32
N CYS A 201 8.90 -7.80 5.17
CA CYS A 201 9.35 -6.46 4.81
C CYS A 201 10.04 -5.74 5.99
N ASP A 202 10.74 -4.65 5.70
CA ASP A 202 11.42 -3.83 6.72
C ASP A 202 10.45 -2.97 7.54
N GLU A 203 9.40 -2.42 6.92
CA GLU A 203 8.30 -1.73 7.61
C GLU A 203 6.96 -2.22 7.09
N LEU A 204 6.12 -2.74 8.00
CA LEU A 204 4.76 -3.17 7.69
C LEU A 204 3.79 -2.15 8.29
N LEU A 205 2.89 -1.63 7.47
CA LEU A 205 1.78 -0.77 7.86
C LEU A 205 0.50 -1.57 7.72
N VAL A 206 -0.34 -1.49 8.74
CA VAL A 206 -1.68 -2.06 8.72
C VAL A 206 -2.72 -0.99 8.96
N ALA A 207 -3.84 -1.12 8.28
CA ALA A 207 -5.02 -0.27 8.40
C ALA A 207 -6.27 -1.13 8.14
N ASP A 208 -7.46 -0.57 8.35
CA ASP A 208 -8.70 -1.18 7.89
C ASP A 208 -8.80 -1.16 6.36
N VAL A 209 -8.14 -0.23 5.67
CA VAL A 209 -8.07 -0.16 4.21
C VAL A 209 -6.66 0.25 3.85
N SER A 210 -6.00 -0.46 2.95
CA SER A 210 -4.60 -0.23 2.58
C SER A 210 -4.34 1.20 2.09
N ASN A 211 -5.24 1.74 1.27
CA ASN A 211 -5.20 3.13 0.81
C ASN A 211 -5.15 4.15 1.95
N TRP A 212 -5.87 3.91 3.06
CA TRP A 212 -5.93 4.85 4.18
C TRP A 212 -4.57 5.00 4.87
N ALA A 213 -3.80 3.91 4.99
CA ALA A 213 -2.43 3.98 5.49
C ALA A 213 -1.54 4.81 4.55
N ALA A 214 -1.67 4.66 3.23
CA ALA A 214 -0.94 5.47 2.26
C ALA A 214 -1.29 6.96 2.38
N TYR A 215 -2.58 7.29 2.49
CA TYR A 215 -3.04 8.67 2.68
C TYR A 215 -2.53 9.27 4.01
N ALA A 216 -2.49 8.47 5.08
CA ALA A 216 -1.97 8.89 6.38
C ALA A 216 -0.45 9.18 6.33
N ILE A 217 0.33 8.38 5.60
CA ILE A 217 1.75 8.68 5.34
C ILE A 217 1.90 10.02 4.60
N CYS A 218 1.06 10.25 3.57
CA CYS A 218 1.05 11.52 2.86
C CYS A 218 0.74 12.68 3.82
N ALA A 219 -0.32 12.57 4.62
CA ALA A 219 -0.69 13.59 5.61
C ALA A 219 0.45 13.88 6.60
N LEU A 220 1.13 12.84 7.10
CA LEU A 220 2.29 12.98 7.97
C LEU A 220 3.44 13.71 7.28
N ALA A 221 3.80 13.33 6.06
CA ALA A 221 4.87 13.98 5.31
C ALA A 221 4.56 15.46 5.02
N TYR A 222 3.30 15.77 4.72
CA TYR A 222 2.82 17.14 4.54
C TYR A 222 2.95 17.96 5.82
N ALA A 223 2.48 17.44 6.96
CA ALA A 223 2.61 18.08 8.27
C ALA A 223 4.07 18.35 8.64
N GLN A 224 4.96 17.36 8.45
CA GLN A 224 6.41 17.52 8.67
C GLN A 224 7.04 18.60 7.78
N SER A 225 6.53 18.79 6.57
CA SER A 225 6.99 19.84 5.65
C SER A 225 6.33 21.21 5.88
N GLY A 226 5.33 21.30 6.77
CA GLY A 226 4.54 22.51 7.01
C GLY A 226 3.62 22.90 5.83
N ALA A 227 3.29 21.96 4.94
CA ALA A 227 2.49 22.21 3.75
C ALA A 227 1.11 21.59 3.87
N ILE A 228 0.05 22.38 3.70
CA ILE A 228 -1.34 21.92 3.83
C ILE A 228 -1.79 21.30 2.49
N PRO A 229 -2.06 19.99 2.43
CA PRO A 229 -2.50 19.36 1.19
C PRO A 229 -4.02 19.40 1.04
N ASP A 230 -4.50 19.34 -0.20
CA ASP A 230 -5.90 18.97 -0.48
C ASP A 230 -5.97 17.46 -0.80
N LEU A 231 -5.62 16.63 0.20
CA LEU A 231 -5.75 15.17 0.07
C LEU A 231 -7.21 14.77 -0.18
N GLY A 232 -8.15 15.58 0.27
CA GLY A 232 -9.57 15.28 0.12
C GLY A 232 -10.02 15.22 -1.34
N ALA A 233 -9.66 16.24 -2.13
CA ALA A 233 -9.95 16.26 -3.55
C ALA A 233 -9.21 15.15 -4.31
N ASP A 234 -7.94 14.93 -3.98
CA ASP A 234 -7.12 13.86 -4.58
C ASP A 234 -7.77 12.48 -4.42
N ILE A 235 -8.18 12.11 -3.20
CA ILE A 235 -8.81 10.81 -2.92
C ILE A 235 -10.07 10.61 -3.78
N ARG A 236 -10.96 11.62 -3.84
CA ARG A 236 -12.20 11.54 -4.62
C ARG A 236 -11.93 11.41 -6.11
N ASN A 237 -10.98 12.19 -6.63
CA ASN A 237 -10.64 12.18 -8.05
C ASN A 237 -9.98 10.86 -8.45
N ASP A 238 -9.08 10.33 -7.62
CA ASP A 238 -8.38 9.07 -7.88
C ASP A 238 -9.36 7.89 -7.89
N LEU A 239 -10.25 7.78 -6.89
CA LEU A 239 -11.27 6.73 -6.85
C LEU A 239 -12.25 6.81 -8.02
N ALA A 240 -12.72 8.02 -8.36
CA ALA A 240 -13.59 8.22 -9.52
C ALA A 240 -12.92 7.77 -10.82
N PHE A 241 -11.66 8.17 -11.03
CA PHE A 241 -10.87 7.80 -12.20
C PHE A 241 -10.66 6.28 -12.32
N LEU A 242 -10.35 5.60 -11.21
CA LEU A 242 -10.16 4.16 -11.19
C LEU A 242 -11.44 3.42 -11.57
N VAL A 243 -12.57 3.82 -11.01
CA VAL A 243 -13.89 3.22 -11.31
C VAL A 243 -14.30 3.48 -12.76
N GLU A 244 -14.10 4.69 -13.27
CA GLU A 244 -14.29 5.00 -14.70
C GLU A 244 -13.40 4.15 -15.62
N SER A 245 -12.25 3.71 -15.11
CA SER A 245 -11.30 2.84 -15.79
C SER A 245 -11.56 1.33 -15.58
N GLY A 246 -12.63 0.97 -14.86
CA GLY A 246 -13.06 -0.41 -14.66
C GLY A 246 -12.71 -1.03 -13.31
N ALA A 247 -12.15 -0.26 -12.37
CA ALA A 247 -11.96 -0.73 -11.00
C ALA A 247 -13.31 -0.95 -10.30
N VAL A 248 -13.30 -1.84 -9.30
CA VAL A 248 -14.47 -2.13 -8.46
C VAL A 248 -14.12 -2.01 -6.99
N ASP A 249 -15.11 -1.80 -6.15
CA ASP A 249 -14.95 -1.94 -4.71
C ASP A 249 -14.69 -3.41 -4.34
N GLY A 250 -13.62 -3.67 -3.57
CA GLY A 250 -13.09 -5.01 -3.30
C GLY A 250 -14.05 -5.95 -2.59
N VAL A 251 -14.94 -5.40 -1.76
CA VAL A 251 -15.91 -6.18 -0.97
C VAL A 251 -17.24 -6.35 -1.70
N THR A 252 -17.75 -5.30 -2.35
CA THR A 252 -19.06 -5.33 -3.01
C THR A 252 -18.98 -5.83 -4.45
N GLY A 253 -17.80 -5.79 -5.08
CA GLY A 253 -17.57 -6.10 -6.49
C GLY A 253 -18.27 -5.15 -7.46
N LYS A 254 -18.69 -3.97 -6.99
CA LYS A 254 -19.42 -2.98 -7.79
C LYS A 254 -18.51 -1.85 -8.24
N PRO A 255 -18.76 -1.24 -9.42
CA PRO A 255 -18.03 -0.06 -9.88
C PRO A 255 -18.52 1.18 -9.11
N THR A 256 -18.17 1.27 -7.83
CA THR A 256 -18.47 2.40 -6.94
C THR A 256 -17.16 2.99 -6.44
N ALA A 257 -17.09 4.33 -6.36
CA ALA A 257 -15.92 5.06 -5.87
C ALA A 257 -15.81 4.96 -4.34
N THR A 258 -15.75 3.73 -3.86
CA THR A 258 -15.67 3.32 -2.47
C THR A 258 -14.47 2.39 -2.30
N GLU A 259 -14.10 2.16 -1.05
CA GLU A 259 -12.97 1.31 -0.66
C GLU A 259 -13.53 0.28 0.30
N ASP A 260 -13.36 -1.00 -0.02
CA ASP A 260 -13.65 -2.13 0.87
C ASP A 260 -15.04 -2.16 1.51
N GLY A 261 -16.04 -1.71 0.76
CA GLY A 261 -17.44 -1.70 1.20
C GLY A 261 -17.76 -0.63 2.23
N PHE A 262 -16.81 0.26 2.56
CA PHE A 262 -17.06 1.43 3.37
C PHE A 262 -17.86 2.49 2.59
N ALA A 263 -18.54 3.36 3.34
CA ALA A 263 -19.33 4.43 2.73
C ALA A 263 -18.45 5.39 1.92
N GLU A 264 -19.01 5.94 0.84
CA GLU A 264 -18.35 6.96 0.03
C GLU A 264 -17.84 8.11 0.92
N GLY A 265 -16.56 8.47 0.76
CA GLY A 265 -15.90 9.51 1.55
C GLY A 265 -15.44 9.07 2.95
N ALA A 266 -15.55 7.79 3.34
CA ALA A 266 -15.03 7.31 4.63
C ALA A 266 -13.53 7.60 4.79
N GLY A 267 -12.72 7.33 3.76
CA GLY A 267 -11.30 7.68 3.73
C GLY A 267 -11.06 9.18 3.89
N ASN A 268 -11.87 10.03 3.26
CA ASN A 268 -11.77 11.48 3.42
C ASN A 268 -11.99 11.93 4.88
N VAL A 269 -13.05 11.43 5.52
CA VAL A 269 -13.38 11.78 6.91
C VAL A 269 -12.26 11.35 7.86
N LEU A 270 -11.72 10.15 7.66
CA LEU A 270 -10.60 9.65 8.45
C LEU A 270 -9.35 10.53 8.27
N ILE A 271 -9.02 10.89 7.04
CA ILE A 271 -7.83 11.70 6.75
C ILE A 271 -7.98 13.14 7.25
N ASP A 272 -9.17 13.74 7.21
CA ASP A 272 -9.41 15.05 7.83
C ASP A 272 -9.18 15.02 9.35
N HIS A 273 -9.57 13.94 10.01
CA HIS A 273 -9.30 13.74 11.43
C HIS A 273 -7.79 13.58 11.71
N ILE A 274 -7.09 12.78 10.90
CA ILE A 274 -5.63 12.58 11.00
C ILE A 274 -4.88 13.90 10.76
N ILE A 275 -5.27 14.68 9.74
CA ILE A 275 -4.69 16.01 9.49
C ILE A 275 -4.91 16.91 10.70
N THR A 276 -6.12 16.95 11.26
CA THR A 276 -6.41 17.77 12.45
C THR A 276 -5.48 17.40 13.62
N LEU A 277 -5.31 16.11 13.88
CA LEU A 277 -4.42 15.60 14.93
C LEU A 277 -2.95 16.01 14.70
N LEU A 278 -2.44 15.82 13.48
CA LEU A 278 -1.06 16.13 13.12
C LEU A 278 -0.75 17.63 13.19
N TYR A 279 -1.68 18.49 12.75
CA TYR A 279 -1.46 19.93 12.70
C TYR A 279 -1.67 20.62 14.05
N GLN A 280 -2.51 20.08 14.94
CA GLN A 280 -2.59 20.57 16.32
C GLN A 280 -1.23 20.54 17.00
N GLU A 281 -0.45 19.47 16.78
CA GLU A 281 0.89 19.37 17.33
C GLU A 281 1.89 20.35 16.69
N CYS A 282 1.85 20.53 15.38
CA CYS A 282 2.74 21.50 14.70
C CYS A 282 2.51 22.97 15.13
N THR A 283 1.34 23.28 15.73
CA THR A 283 1.00 24.62 16.22
C THR A 283 1.34 24.88 17.69
N LEU A 284 1.76 23.85 18.43
CA LEU A 284 2.22 23.94 19.83
C LEU A 284 3.74 24.18 19.90
#